data_AF-A0A016VTZ6-F1
#
_entry.id   AF-A0A016VTZ6-F1
#
_cell.length_a   1.000
_cell.length_b   1.000
_cell.length_c   1.000
_cell.angle_alpha   90.00
_cell.angle_beta   90.00
_cell.angle_gamma   90.00
#
_symmetry.space_group_name_H-M   'P 1'
#
loop_
_entity.id
_entity.type
_entity.pdbx_description
1 polymer ?
#
loop_
_entity_poly.entity_id
_entity_poly.type
_entity_poly.pdbx_seq_one_letter_code
_entity_poly.pdbx_strand_id
1 'polypeptide(L)'
;MPLSADERAAIERVRIAANGKGHPYCEHDYNIHRWITAYGGDEEEAATVLKRHLNIREIMSLTTLPNSKSEDIDDEAEKYAPLTILGRNRMNDNKVLLFEHSGRIDLNGVVDNIRITRFLRMKFRTMERLQQRVQQEERRMDKQSGGVLIMDLEGLSFSTTLLSVLAGPYRILWGTLFEQYPQLIQQIIIVNAPKFVNLLYQTCIPFIPNDYRSKIIICAGDPRETLLQHIDECCLPVELGGGGSFEMTSSGEFEIYTHIQRPLHPYPKAAPLEVPLEKLTIPAGAFTTQQYKWNAGSLLEFYMQHDQEFTLFFFHADDDTKDTTAWREIYAGCERPALPQVDTWRWRVPHDG
;
A
#
# COMPACT_ATOMS: atom_id res chain seq x y z
N MET A 1 6.48 18.05 15.68
CA MET A 1 6.78 19.49 15.66
C MET A 1 6.57 19.99 14.24
N PRO A 2 6.36 21.30 14.05
CA PRO A 2 6.43 21.91 12.72
C PRO A 2 7.78 21.66 12.06
N LEU A 3 7.81 21.75 10.73
CA LEU A 3 9.06 21.64 9.98
C LEU A 3 9.97 22.84 10.28
N SER A 4 11.22 22.56 10.62
CA SER A 4 12.30 23.52 10.79
C SER A 4 12.67 24.20 9.45
N ALA A 5 13.45 25.28 9.53
CA ALA A 5 13.94 25.98 8.35
C ALA A 5 14.80 25.08 7.45
N ASP A 6 15.65 24.25 8.05
CA ASP A 6 16.54 23.33 7.32
C ASP A 6 15.74 22.23 6.62
N GLU A 7 14.74 21.64 7.29
CA GLU A 7 13.84 20.65 6.69
C GLU A 7 13.06 21.26 5.52
N ARG A 8 12.55 22.49 5.65
CA ARG A 8 11.86 23.19 4.55
C ARG A 8 12.78 23.47 3.37
N ALA A 9 14.04 23.84 3.63
CA ALA A 9 15.02 24.05 2.58
C ALA A 9 15.37 22.74 1.84
N ALA A 10 15.53 21.63 2.57
CA ALA A 10 15.74 20.30 1.98
C ALA A 10 14.54 19.85 1.13
N ILE A 11 13.32 20.04 1.65
CA ILE A 11 12.08 19.76 0.92
C ILE A 11 12.04 20.52 -0.40
N GLU A 12 12.41 21.80 -0.43
CA GLU A 12 12.39 22.57 -1.68
C GLU A 12 13.45 22.11 -2.69
N ARG A 13 14.66 21.76 -2.24
CA ARG A 13 15.69 21.18 -3.11
C ARG A 13 15.21 19.86 -3.73
N VAL A 14 14.66 18.97 -2.92
CA VAL A 14 14.11 17.68 -3.38
C VAL A 14 12.91 17.88 -4.30
N ARG A 15 12.00 18.82 -4.00
CA ARG A 15 10.86 19.18 -4.86
C ARG A 15 11.32 19.56 -6.26
N ILE A 16 12.33 20.43 -6.36
CA ILE A 16 12.88 20.89 -7.63
C ILE A 16 13.55 19.74 -8.36
N ALA A 17 14.43 18.98 -7.69
CA ALA A 17 15.17 17.88 -8.29
C ALA A 17 14.27 16.74 -8.79
N ALA A 18 13.14 16.48 -8.10
CA ALA A 18 12.15 15.49 -8.50
C ALA A 18 11.18 15.97 -9.60
N ASN A 19 11.32 17.22 -10.10
CA ASN A 19 10.35 17.88 -10.99
C ASN A 19 8.94 17.98 -10.38
N GLY A 20 8.83 18.11 -9.05
CA GLY A 20 7.56 18.15 -8.33
C GLY A 20 6.87 19.52 -8.29
N LYS A 21 7.46 20.57 -8.88
CA LYS A 21 6.87 21.92 -8.84
C LYS A 21 5.54 21.95 -9.61
N GLY A 22 4.46 22.37 -8.94
CA GLY A 22 3.10 22.40 -9.50
C GLY A 22 2.39 21.04 -9.51
N HIS A 23 3.02 19.97 -9.04
CA HIS A 23 2.37 18.68 -8.88
C HIS A 23 1.55 18.65 -7.57
N PRO A 24 0.24 18.30 -7.58
CA PRO A 24 -0.63 18.39 -6.39
C PRO A 24 -0.11 17.61 -5.17
N TYR A 25 0.50 16.43 -5.39
CA TYR A 25 1.12 15.65 -4.31
C TYR A 25 2.24 16.40 -3.59
N CYS A 26 3.04 17.17 -4.32
CA CYS A 26 4.18 17.88 -3.77
C CYS A 26 3.77 19.13 -3.00
N GLU A 27 2.60 19.73 -3.27
CA GLU A 27 2.12 20.95 -2.57
C GLU A 27 2.06 20.80 -1.06
N HIS A 28 1.93 19.57 -0.56
CA HIS A 28 1.96 19.29 0.88
C HIS A 28 3.37 18.86 1.31
N ASP A 29 4.10 19.76 1.97
CA ASP A 29 5.52 19.60 2.35
C ASP A 29 5.84 18.28 3.05
N TYR A 30 4.95 17.81 3.95
CA TYR A 30 5.16 16.55 4.67
C TYR A 30 5.16 15.33 3.74
N ASN A 31 4.59 15.40 2.54
CA ASN A 31 4.71 14.31 1.58
C ASN A 31 6.17 14.15 1.14
N ILE A 32 6.83 15.26 0.80
CA ILE A 32 8.24 15.26 0.36
C ILE A 32 9.16 14.90 1.53
N HIS A 33 8.87 15.43 2.72
CA HIS A 33 9.63 15.13 3.93
C HIS A 33 9.67 13.63 4.26
N ARG A 34 8.60 12.88 3.99
CA ARG A 34 8.57 11.42 4.18
C ARG A 34 9.58 10.69 3.30
N TRP A 35 9.75 11.12 2.05
CA TRP A 35 10.75 10.57 1.16
C TRP A 35 12.15 10.85 1.69
N ILE A 36 12.46 12.09 2.05
CA ILE A 36 13.75 12.45 2.66
C ILE A 36 14.04 11.59 3.90
N THR A 37 13.05 11.42 4.78
CA THR A 37 13.19 10.61 5.99
C THR A 37 13.44 9.13 5.67
N ALA A 38 12.72 8.57 4.69
CA ALA A 38 12.83 7.16 4.33
C ALA A 38 14.20 6.78 3.75
N TYR A 39 14.84 7.73 3.06
CA TYR A 39 16.17 7.57 2.49
C TYR A 39 17.26 8.20 3.37
N GLY A 40 17.03 8.27 4.69
CA GLY A 40 18.06 8.63 5.67
C GLY A 40 18.60 10.06 5.56
N GLY A 41 17.84 10.96 4.94
CA GLY A 41 18.28 12.33 4.66
C GLY A 41 19.05 12.50 3.34
N ASP A 42 19.23 11.43 2.55
CA ASP A 42 19.82 11.52 1.21
C ASP A 42 18.84 12.20 0.25
N GLU A 43 19.08 13.48 -0.02
CA GLU A 43 18.24 14.31 -0.89
C GLU A 43 18.28 13.87 -2.35
N GLU A 44 19.40 13.32 -2.83
CA GLU A 44 19.56 12.90 -4.23
C GLU A 44 18.80 11.59 -4.50
N GLU A 45 18.97 10.62 -3.60
CA GLU A 45 18.22 9.36 -3.66
C GLU A 45 16.72 9.63 -3.47
N ALA A 46 16.35 10.43 -2.47
CA ALA A 46 14.95 10.82 -2.22
C ALA A 46 14.31 11.53 -3.41
N ALA A 47 15.05 12.40 -4.12
CA ALA A 47 14.54 13.05 -5.32
C ALA A 47 14.34 12.06 -6.48
N THR A 48 15.25 11.11 -6.66
CA THR A 48 15.18 10.09 -7.72
C THR A 48 13.96 9.19 -7.56
N VAL A 49 13.75 8.67 -6.36
CA VAL A 49 12.63 7.78 -6.04
C VAL A 49 11.30 8.54 -5.97
N LEU A 50 11.28 9.79 -5.48
CA LEU A 50 10.09 10.65 -5.54
C LEU A 50 9.70 10.92 -6.99
N LYS A 51 10.65 11.23 -7.88
CA LYS A 51 10.38 11.45 -9.31
C LYS A 51 9.70 10.24 -9.95
N ARG A 52 10.17 9.02 -9.63
CA ARG A 52 9.52 7.78 -10.07
C ARG A 52 8.12 7.63 -9.48
N HIS A 53 7.94 7.91 -8.18
CA HIS A 53 6.61 7.89 -7.56
C HIS A 53 5.65 8.87 -8.25
N LEU A 54 6.05 10.09 -8.57
CA LEU A 54 5.22 11.06 -9.30
C LEU A 54 4.79 10.51 -10.67
N ASN A 55 5.67 9.83 -11.41
CA ASN A 55 5.30 9.15 -12.65
C ASN A 55 4.26 8.04 -12.42
N ILE A 56 4.44 7.23 -11.37
CA ILE A 56 3.48 6.18 -10.97
C ILE A 56 2.11 6.78 -10.59
N ARG A 57 2.10 7.93 -9.89
CA ARG A 57 0.86 8.63 -9.54
C ARG A 57 0.04 8.99 -10.77
N GLU A 58 0.69 9.43 -11.85
CA GLU A 58 0.04 9.73 -13.12
C GLU A 58 -0.44 8.46 -13.83
N ILE A 59 0.44 7.47 -14.00
CA ILE A 59 0.13 6.19 -14.67
C ILE A 59 -1.06 5.49 -14.02
N MET A 60 -1.10 5.44 -12.69
CA MET A 60 -2.14 4.74 -11.93
C MET A 60 -3.31 5.65 -11.56
N SER A 61 -3.24 6.94 -11.89
CA SER A 61 -4.21 7.97 -11.52
C SER A 61 -4.48 8.00 -10.01
N LEU A 62 -3.42 7.92 -9.20
CA LEU A 62 -3.54 7.78 -7.74
C LEU A 62 -4.29 8.95 -7.09
N THR A 63 -4.14 10.16 -7.62
CA THR A 63 -4.82 11.37 -7.13
C THR A 63 -6.35 11.24 -7.13
N THR A 64 -6.94 10.57 -8.12
CA THR A 64 -8.40 10.40 -8.24
C THR A 64 -8.88 9.02 -7.77
N LEU A 65 -7.95 8.09 -7.51
CA LEU A 65 -8.24 6.71 -7.14
C LEU A 65 -9.17 6.54 -5.92
N PRO A 66 -9.06 7.33 -4.82
CA PRO A 66 -9.95 7.23 -3.66
C PRO A 66 -11.46 7.23 -3.96
N ASN A 67 -11.84 7.99 -4.99
CA ASN A 67 -13.22 8.24 -5.39
C ASN A 67 -13.59 7.54 -6.71
N SER A 68 -12.66 6.78 -7.30
CA SER A 68 -12.88 6.06 -8.55
C SER A 68 -13.81 4.87 -8.35
N LYS A 69 -14.71 4.66 -9.31
CA LYS A 69 -15.62 3.50 -9.41
C LYS A 69 -15.27 2.60 -10.60
N SER A 70 -13.98 2.54 -10.96
CA SER A 70 -13.53 1.74 -12.12
C SER A 70 -13.77 0.25 -11.92
N GLU A 71 -14.18 -0.44 -12.99
CA GLU A 71 -14.29 -1.91 -13.05
C GLU A 71 -12.93 -2.60 -12.83
N ASP A 72 -11.81 -1.89 -13.01
CA ASP A 72 -10.46 -2.40 -12.76
C ASP A 72 -10.09 -2.46 -11.28
N ILE A 73 -11.01 -2.09 -10.38
CA ILE A 73 -10.85 -2.21 -8.93
C ILE A 73 -11.68 -3.41 -8.44
N ASP A 74 -11.12 -4.18 -7.52
CA ASP A 74 -11.83 -5.29 -6.88
C ASP A 74 -12.52 -4.81 -5.58
N ASP A 75 -13.66 -4.14 -5.73
CA ASP A 75 -14.43 -3.61 -4.59
C ASP A 75 -14.97 -4.71 -3.67
N GLU A 76 -15.22 -5.89 -4.22
CA GLU A 76 -15.72 -7.01 -3.46
C GLU A 76 -14.61 -7.62 -2.59
N ALA A 77 -13.37 -7.66 -3.06
CA ALA A 77 -12.22 -8.12 -2.28
C ALA A 77 -12.01 -7.33 -0.97
N GLU A 78 -12.42 -6.05 -0.93
CA GLU A 78 -12.33 -5.20 0.27
C GLU A 78 -13.14 -5.80 1.44
N LYS A 79 -14.25 -6.49 1.15
CA LYS A 79 -15.10 -7.15 2.16
C LYS A 79 -14.43 -8.39 2.78
N TYR A 80 -13.45 -8.99 2.10
CA TYR A 80 -12.76 -10.19 2.55
C TYR A 80 -11.39 -9.89 3.19
N ALA A 81 -10.76 -8.78 2.81
CA ALA A 81 -9.53 -8.28 3.40
C ALA A 81 -9.64 -6.79 3.77
N PRO A 82 -10.57 -6.41 4.68
CA PRO A 82 -10.86 -5.03 5.02
C PRO A 82 -9.74 -4.42 5.85
N LEU A 83 -9.35 -3.19 5.49
CA LEU A 83 -8.48 -2.33 6.29
C LEU A 83 -9.24 -1.06 6.62
N THR A 84 -9.71 -0.94 7.87
CA THR A 84 -10.61 0.13 8.29
C THR A 84 -9.82 1.34 8.77
N ILE A 85 -10.14 2.53 8.27
CA ILE A 85 -9.62 3.81 8.80
C ILE A 85 -10.62 4.32 9.85
N LEU A 86 -10.19 4.36 11.11
CA LEU A 86 -11.10 4.57 12.25
C LEU A 86 -11.24 6.04 12.66
N GLY A 87 -10.14 6.78 12.75
CA GLY A 87 -10.13 8.13 13.33
C GLY A 87 -8.78 8.48 13.94
N ARG A 88 -8.76 9.39 14.91
CA ARG A 88 -7.51 9.79 15.61
C ARG A 88 -7.12 8.82 16.71
N ASN A 89 -5.81 8.73 17.02
CA ASN A 89 -5.33 7.95 18.16
C ASN A 89 -5.55 8.65 19.50
N ARG A 90 -5.38 9.97 19.56
CA ARG A 90 -5.47 10.76 20.79
C ARG A 90 -6.03 12.15 20.51
N MET A 91 -6.51 12.81 21.57
CA MET A 91 -7.01 14.17 21.51
C MET A 91 -5.91 15.19 21.22
N ASN A 92 -4.72 14.99 21.76
CA ASN A 92 -3.57 15.88 21.65
C ASN A 92 -2.51 15.41 20.65
N ASP A 93 -2.79 14.36 19.88
CA ASP A 93 -1.93 13.85 18.83
C ASP A 93 -2.65 13.89 17.48
N ASN A 94 -1.92 13.55 16.42
CA ASN A 94 -2.39 13.67 15.06
C ASN A 94 -2.35 12.36 14.27
N LYS A 95 -2.13 11.20 14.91
CA LYS A 95 -2.05 9.93 14.18
C LYS A 95 -3.44 9.42 13.83
N VAL A 96 -3.50 8.70 12.71
CA VAL A 96 -4.72 8.09 12.19
C VAL A 96 -4.69 6.60 12.52
N LEU A 97 -5.72 6.11 13.20
CA LEU A 97 -5.89 4.70 13.51
C LEU A 97 -6.36 3.92 12.29
N LEU A 98 -5.69 2.79 12.05
CA LEU A 98 -6.14 1.75 11.14
C LEU A 98 -6.35 0.45 11.91
N PHE A 99 -7.31 -0.35 11.46
CA PHE A 99 -7.58 -1.64 12.05
C PHE A 99 -7.85 -2.71 10.99
N GLU A 100 -7.24 -3.88 11.18
CA GLU A 100 -7.45 -5.08 10.36
C GLU A 100 -7.58 -6.32 11.24
N HIS A 101 -8.57 -7.16 10.97
CA HIS A 101 -8.70 -8.49 11.56
C HIS A 101 -7.82 -9.52 10.84
N SER A 102 -6.49 -9.32 10.84
CA SER A 102 -5.57 -10.12 10.03
C SER A 102 -5.65 -11.63 10.34
N GLY A 103 -5.96 -12.02 11.58
CA GLY A 103 -6.13 -13.42 11.98
C GLY A 103 -7.40 -14.10 11.45
N ARG A 104 -8.38 -13.32 10.96
CA ARG A 104 -9.65 -13.83 10.41
C ARG A 104 -9.74 -13.70 8.89
N ILE A 105 -8.71 -13.17 8.23
CA ILE A 105 -8.65 -13.11 6.77
C ILE A 105 -8.38 -14.53 6.23
N ASP A 106 -9.20 -14.96 5.28
CA ASP A 106 -8.97 -16.18 4.51
C ASP A 106 -7.81 -15.98 3.52
N LEU A 107 -6.57 -15.95 4.03
CA LEU A 107 -5.37 -15.65 3.24
C LEU A 107 -5.17 -16.63 2.07
N ASN A 108 -5.46 -17.91 2.29
CA ASN A 108 -5.36 -18.92 1.23
C ASN A 108 -6.42 -18.67 0.15
N GLY A 109 -7.68 -18.46 0.55
CA GLY A 109 -8.74 -18.13 -0.38
C GLY A 109 -8.44 -16.87 -1.20
N VAL A 110 -7.87 -15.83 -0.56
CA VAL A 110 -7.41 -14.61 -1.24
C VAL A 110 -6.33 -14.95 -2.28
N VAL A 111 -5.21 -15.54 -1.86
CA VAL A 111 -4.07 -15.83 -2.76
C VAL A 111 -4.49 -16.76 -3.91
N ASP A 112 -5.36 -17.72 -3.65
CA ASP A 112 -5.80 -18.69 -4.65
C ASP A 112 -6.78 -18.10 -5.68
N ASN A 113 -7.41 -16.96 -5.40
CA ASN A 113 -8.56 -16.47 -6.19
C ASN A 113 -8.50 -14.98 -6.58
N ILE A 114 -7.53 -14.20 -6.11
CA ILE A 114 -7.40 -12.81 -6.56
C ILE A 114 -6.81 -12.71 -7.97
N ARG A 115 -7.14 -11.60 -8.63
CA ARG A 115 -6.37 -11.08 -9.77
C ARG A 115 -5.50 -9.95 -9.26
N ILE A 116 -4.18 -10.16 -9.27
CA ILE A 116 -3.25 -9.31 -8.52
C ILE A 116 -3.31 -7.84 -8.92
N THR A 117 -3.46 -7.51 -10.21
CA THR A 117 -3.48 -6.11 -10.65
C THR A 117 -4.69 -5.37 -10.05
N ARG A 118 -5.87 -6.00 -10.06
CA ARG A 118 -7.11 -5.41 -9.50
C ARG A 118 -7.06 -5.33 -7.98
N PHE A 119 -6.55 -6.39 -7.33
CA PHE A 119 -6.40 -6.44 -5.87
C PHE A 119 -5.40 -5.40 -5.35
N LEU A 120 -4.25 -5.26 -6.02
CA LEU A 120 -3.25 -4.25 -5.69
C LEU A 120 -3.81 -2.84 -5.90
N ARG A 121 -4.57 -2.59 -6.98
CA ARG A 121 -5.24 -1.30 -7.22
C ARG A 121 -6.24 -0.96 -6.13
N MET A 122 -6.98 -1.94 -5.62
CA MET A 122 -7.84 -1.77 -4.44
C MET A 122 -7.02 -1.38 -3.20
N LYS A 123 -5.88 -2.03 -2.94
CA LYS A 123 -5.02 -1.64 -1.80
C LYS A 123 -4.41 -0.25 -1.96
N PHE A 124 -3.99 0.15 -3.16
CA PHE A 124 -3.57 1.53 -3.46
C PHE A 124 -4.67 2.54 -3.14
N ARG A 125 -5.94 2.22 -3.45
CA ARG A 125 -7.07 3.09 -3.10
C ARG A 125 -7.19 3.30 -1.59
N THR A 126 -7.07 2.24 -0.80
CA THR A 126 -7.08 2.34 0.66
C THR A 126 -5.93 3.18 1.18
N MET A 127 -4.72 3.02 0.62
CA MET A 127 -3.55 3.82 0.99
C MET A 127 -3.70 5.30 0.60
N GLU A 128 -4.27 5.62 -0.56
CA GLU A 128 -4.57 7.02 -0.93
C GLU A 128 -5.63 7.65 -0.01
N ARG A 129 -6.64 6.88 0.42
CA ARG A 129 -7.62 7.35 1.43
C ARG A 129 -6.93 7.64 2.77
N LEU A 130 -6.04 6.75 3.22
CA LEU A 130 -5.23 6.99 4.41
C LEU A 130 -4.35 8.24 4.23
N GLN A 131 -3.67 8.37 3.11
CA GLN A 131 -2.82 9.51 2.79
C GLN A 131 -3.59 10.84 2.87
N GLN A 132 -4.81 10.91 2.32
CA GLN A 132 -5.67 12.08 2.41
C GLN A 132 -6.06 12.40 3.87
N ARG A 133 -6.47 11.39 4.64
CA ARG A 133 -6.81 11.54 6.06
C ARG A 133 -5.62 12.02 6.89
N VAL A 134 -4.45 11.45 6.65
CA VAL A 134 -3.19 11.85 7.29
C VAL A 134 -2.85 13.31 6.95
N GLN A 135 -2.96 13.73 5.68
CA GLN A 135 -2.71 15.13 5.31
C GLN A 135 -3.68 16.11 5.97
N GLN A 136 -4.95 15.73 6.19
CA GLN A 136 -5.90 16.55 6.94
C GLN A 136 -5.43 16.79 8.38
N GLU A 137 -4.93 15.74 9.05
CA GLU A 137 -4.36 15.86 10.40
C GLU A 137 -3.07 16.69 10.44
N GLU A 138 -2.26 16.61 9.39
CA GLU A 138 -1.05 17.43 9.27
C GLU A 138 -1.39 18.91 9.13
N ARG A 139 -2.39 19.25 8.33
CA ARG A 139 -2.89 20.64 8.21
C ARG A 139 -3.49 21.14 9.51
N ARG A 140 -4.19 20.27 10.26
CA ARG A 140 -4.83 20.64 11.54
C ARG A 140 -3.81 20.99 12.62
N MET A 141 -2.70 20.26 12.70
CA MET A 141 -1.72 20.39 13.80
C MET A 141 -0.37 20.98 13.39
N ASP A 142 -0.17 21.30 12.10
CA ASP A 142 1.12 21.71 11.53
C ASP A 142 2.28 20.83 12.03
N LYS A 143 2.07 19.52 11.94
CA LYS A 143 2.98 18.48 12.44
C LYS A 143 2.85 17.25 11.55
N GLN A 144 3.97 16.58 11.26
CA GLN A 144 3.94 15.33 10.50
C GLN A 144 3.07 14.27 11.21
N SER A 145 2.17 13.67 10.46
CA SER A 145 1.25 12.60 10.89
C SER A 145 1.67 11.26 10.26
N GLY A 146 0.96 10.20 10.65
CA GLY A 146 1.04 8.87 10.08
C GLY A 146 -0.04 7.95 10.64
N GLY A 147 -0.11 6.75 10.08
CA GLY A 147 -0.99 5.68 10.50
C GLY A 147 -0.45 4.90 11.69
N VAL A 148 -1.33 4.54 12.62
CA VAL A 148 -1.11 3.49 13.63
C VAL A 148 -1.97 2.30 13.21
N LEU A 149 -1.34 1.26 12.68
CA LEU A 149 -2.01 0.05 12.22
C LEU A 149 -2.14 -0.94 13.37
N ILE A 150 -3.37 -1.26 13.76
CA ILE A 150 -3.67 -2.34 14.70
C ILE A 150 -3.98 -3.60 13.88
N MET A 151 -3.20 -4.65 14.08
CA MET A 151 -3.40 -5.97 13.47
C MET A 151 -3.86 -6.95 14.54
N ASP A 152 -5.10 -7.39 14.42
CA ASP A 152 -5.68 -8.39 15.32
C ASP A 152 -5.46 -9.80 14.75
N LEU A 153 -4.61 -10.58 15.41
CA LEU A 153 -4.28 -11.96 15.00
C LEU A 153 -5.21 -13.01 15.63
N GLU A 154 -6.30 -12.60 16.29
CA GLU A 154 -7.28 -13.54 16.82
C GLU A 154 -7.84 -14.43 15.70
N GLY A 155 -7.87 -15.74 15.93
CA GLY A 155 -8.34 -16.73 14.96
C GLY A 155 -7.28 -17.23 13.99
N LEU A 156 -6.07 -16.67 14.00
CA LEU A 156 -5.01 -17.12 13.11
C LEU A 156 -4.57 -18.55 13.45
N SER A 157 -4.72 -19.45 12.48
CA SER A 157 -4.26 -20.85 12.57
C SER A 157 -2.91 -21.04 11.87
N PHE A 158 -1.99 -21.75 12.52
CA PHE A 158 -0.71 -22.09 11.91
C PHE A 158 -0.88 -23.11 10.77
N SER A 159 -0.22 -22.86 9.64
CA SER A 159 -0.02 -23.84 8.57
C SER A 159 1.29 -23.55 7.84
N THR A 160 1.83 -24.54 7.13
CA THR A 160 2.98 -24.32 6.23
C THR A 160 2.61 -23.39 5.08
N THR A 161 1.38 -23.48 4.59
CA THR A 161 0.84 -22.59 3.56
C THR A 161 0.87 -21.13 4.01
N LEU A 162 0.51 -20.84 5.26
CA LEU A 162 0.60 -19.49 5.82
C LEU A 162 2.02 -18.93 5.69
N LEU A 163 3.05 -19.71 6.04
CA LEU A 163 4.44 -19.26 5.91
C LEU A 163 4.82 -18.97 4.45
N SER A 164 4.39 -19.82 3.51
CA SER A 164 4.65 -19.60 2.08
C SER A 164 3.94 -18.35 1.54
N VAL A 165 2.70 -18.10 1.97
CA VAL A 165 1.94 -16.90 1.59
C VAL A 165 2.62 -15.64 2.12
N LEU A 166 3.08 -15.67 3.38
CA LEU A 166 3.79 -14.56 4.01
C LEU A 166 5.12 -14.26 3.31
N ALA A 167 5.90 -15.29 2.96
CA ALA A 167 7.20 -15.14 2.34
C ALA A 167 7.15 -14.75 0.85
N GLY A 168 6.04 -15.04 0.15
CA GLY A 168 5.87 -14.74 -1.28
C GLY A 168 4.83 -13.65 -1.55
N PRO A 169 3.57 -14.00 -1.90
CA PRO A 169 2.56 -13.02 -2.32
C PRO A 169 2.31 -11.86 -1.37
N TYR A 170 2.26 -12.12 -0.06
CA TYR A 170 2.00 -11.08 0.93
C TYR A 170 3.18 -10.12 1.08
N ARG A 171 4.42 -10.64 1.04
CA ARG A 171 5.65 -9.84 1.01
C ARG A 171 5.63 -8.87 -0.16
N ILE A 172 5.36 -9.36 -1.37
CA ILE A 172 5.39 -8.54 -2.59
C ILE A 172 4.34 -7.43 -2.53
N LEU A 173 3.12 -7.77 -2.08
CA LEU A 173 2.02 -6.82 -1.92
C LEU A 173 2.41 -5.69 -0.97
N TRP A 174 2.81 -6.01 0.26
CA TRP A 174 3.14 -4.99 1.25
C TRP A 174 4.43 -4.24 0.93
N GLY A 175 5.43 -4.91 0.34
CA GLY A 175 6.64 -4.28 -0.16
C GLY A 175 6.32 -3.18 -1.16
N THR A 176 5.47 -3.49 -2.16
CA THR A 176 5.01 -2.52 -3.14
C THR A 176 4.28 -1.33 -2.48
N LEU A 177 3.44 -1.57 -1.48
CA LEU A 177 2.75 -0.48 -0.77
C LEU A 177 3.73 0.37 0.06
N PHE A 178 4.69 -0.23 0.76
CA PHE A 178 5.67 0.51 1.56
C PHE A 178 6.64 1.33 0.71
N GLU A 179 7.01 0.84 -0.47
CA GLU A 179 7.81 1.58 -1.44
C GLU A 179 7.08 2.83 -1.96
N GLN A 180 5.76 2.74 -2.18
CA GLN A 180 4.97 3.85 -2.72
C GLN A 180 4.45 4.81 -1.63
N TYR A 181 4.40 4.37 -0.38
CA TYR A 181 3.92 5.15 0.77
C TYR A 181 4.91 5.12 1.94
N PRO A 182 6.15 5.58 1.72
CA PRO A 182 7.16 5.56 2.77
C PRO A 182 6.73 6.43 3.95
N GLN A 183 7.03 6.00 5.17
CA GLN A 183 6.68 6.69 6.42
C GLN A 183 5.18 7.02 6.60
N LEU A 184 4.28 6.47 5.78
CA LEU A 184 2.85 6.71 5.94
C LEU A 184 2.31 5.95 7.15
N ILE A 185 2.68 4.67 7.30
CA ILE A 185 2.44 3.90 8.53
C ILE A 185 3.64 4.11 9.46
N GLN A 186 3.37 4.61 10.66
CA GLN A 186 4.40 4.98 11.64
C GLN A 186 4.44 4.06 12.85
N GLN A 187 3.43 3.21 13.01
CA GLN A 187 3.38 2.22 14.08
C GLN A 187 2.51 1.03 13.66
N ILE A 188 2.92 -0.17 14.03
CA ILE A 188 2.14 -1.40 13.84
C ILE A 188 2.01 -2.07 15.21
N ILE A 189 0.78 -2.21 15.71
CA ILE A 189 0.48 -2.84 17.00
C ILE A 189 -0.23 -4.16 16.72
N ILE A 190 0.44 -5.26 17.04
CA ILE A 190 -0.10 -6.62 16.89
C ILE A 190 -0.75 -7.03 18.20
N VAL A 191 -2.04 -7.35 18.15
CA VAL A 191 -2.83 -7.82 19.31
C VAL A 191 -3.31 -9.26 19.09
N ASN A 192 -3.67 -9.93 20.18
CA ASN A 192 -4.12 -11.33 20.17
C ASN A 192 -3.15 -12.27 19.44
N ALA A 193 -1.84 -12.02 19.61
CA ALA A 193 -0.80 -12.76 18.92
C ALA A 193 -0.81 -14.25 19.33
N PRO A 194 -0.79 -15.20 18.37
CA PRO A 194 -0.76 -16.61 18.70
C PRO A 194 0.62 -17.02 19.25
N LYS A 195 0.70 -18.20 19.89
CA LYS A 195 1.95 -18.74 20.46
C LYS A 195 3.10 -18.85 19.44
N PHE A 196 2.78 -18.99 18.15
CA PHE A 196 3.74 -19.09 17.06
C PHE A 196 4.06 -17.75 16.38
N VAL A 197 3.66 -16.60 16.94
CA VAL A 197 3.91 -15.27 16.35
C VAL A 197 5.39 -15.01 16.07
N ASN A 198 6.28 -15.51 16.93
CA ASN A 198 7.72 -15.38 16.72
C ASN A 198 8.18 -16.05 15.41
N LEU A 199 7.57 -17.16 15.02
CA LEU A 199 7.87 -17.82 13.75
C LEU A 199 7.38 -16.98 12.56
N LEU A 200 6.20 -16.36 12.67
CA LEU A 200 5.71 -15.43 11.65
C LEU A 200 6.63 -14.21 11.52
N TYR A 201 7.03 -13.64 12.66
CA TYR A 201 7.95 -12.51 12.70
C TYR A 201 9.28 -12.83 12.04
N GLN A 202 9.88 -14.00 12.32
CA GLN A 202 11.12 -14.44 11.66
C GLN A 202 10.94 -14.69 10.16
N THR A 203 9.75 -15.09 9.74
CA THR A 203 9.42 -15.24 8.31
C THR A 203 9.34 -13.88 7.64
N CYS A 204 8.76 -12.87 8.32
CA CYS A 204 8.53 -11.55 7.74
C CYS A 204 9.71 -10.58 7.82
N ILE A 205 10.52 -10.67 8.88
CA ILE A 205 11.56 -9.68 9.15
C ILE A 205 12.56 -9.45 8.00
N PRO A 206 12.98 -10.46 7.19
CA PRO A 206 14.01 -10.23 6.17
C PRO A 206 13.61 -9.19 5.12
N PHE A 207 12.30 -8.98 4.91
CA PHE A 207 11.76 -8.07 3.90
C PHE A 207 11.03 -6.85 4.48
N ILE A 208 10.94 -6.72 5.81
CA ILE A 208 10.46 -5.50 6.45
C ILE A 208 11.63 -4.50 6.49
N PRO A 209 11.49 -3.29 5.90
CA PRO A 209 12.55 -2.29 5.93
C PRO A 209 12.95 -1.94 7.38
N ASN A 210 14.22 -1.63 7.61
CA ASN A 210 14.77 -1.48 8.97
C ASN A 210 14.03 -0.43 9.81
N ASP A 211 13.58 0.65 9.19
CA ASP A 211 12.82 1.71 9.85
C ASP A 211 11.42 1.24 10.31
N TYR A 212 10.85 0.21 9.68
CA TYR A 212 9.58 -0.40 10.09
C TYR A 212 9.75 -1.43 11.21
N ARG A 213 10.91 -2.08 11.32
CA ARG A 213 11.15 -3.09 12.37
C ARG A 213 11.02 -2.49 13.78
N SER A 214 11.50 -1.26 13.98
CA SER A 214 11.37 -0.54 15.26
C SER A 214 9.96 -0.02 15.54
N LYS A 215 9.07 -0.01 14.53
CA LYS A 215 7.68 0.46 14.62
C LYS A 215 6.70 -0.65 15.02
N ILE A 216 7.14 -1.92 15.03
CA ILE A 216 6.31 -3.08 15.34
C ILE A 216 6.30 -3.34 16.84
N ILE A 217 5.11 -3.39 17.41
CA ILE A 217 4.86 -3.75 18.81
C ILE A 217 4.01 -5.02 18.82
N ILE A 218 4.53 -6.11 19.39
CA ILE A 218 3.77 -7.33 19.62
C ILE A 218 3.27 -7.31 21.06
N CYS A 219 1.96 -7.22 21.24
CA CYS A 219 1.33 -7.29 22.56
C CYS A 219 1.54 -8.69 23.17
N ALA A 220 2.06 -8.74 24.40
CA ALA A 220 2.32 -9.98 25.13
C ALA A 220 1.26 -10.31 26.21
N GLY A 221 0.38 -9.36 26.52
CA GLY A 221 -0.58 -9.44 27.63
C GLY A 221 -1.98 -9.01 27.20
N ASP A 222 -2.66 -8.22 28.04
CA ASP A 222 -3.96 -7.65 27.71
C ASP A 222 -3.84 -6.67 26.52
N PRO A 223 -4.49 -6.93 25.38
CA PRO A 223 -4.55 -6.01 24.25
C PRO A 223 -4.98 -4.61 24.66
N ARG A 224 -5.97 -4.49 25.57
CA ARG A 224 -6.53 -3.20 25.95
C ARG A 224 -5.49 -2.33 26.65
N GLU A 225 -4.75 -2.89 27.60
CA GLU A 225 -3.67 -2.17 28.30
C GLU A 225 -2.63 -1.62 27.32
N THR A 226 -2.21 -2.45 26.36
CA THR A 226 -1.23 -2.03 25.34
C THR A 226 -1.79 -0.96 24.41
N LEU A 227 -3.05 -1.10 23.97
CA LEU A 227 -3.70 -0.11 23.11
C LEU A 227 -3.83 1.24 23.83
N LEU A 228 -4.20 1.25 25.12
CA LEU A 228 -4.33 2.47 25.92
C LEU A 228 -3.00 3.20 26.17
N GLN A 229 -1.85 2.52 26.02
CA GLN A 229 -0.55 3.19 26.02
C GLN A 229 -0.30 4.05 24.78
N HIS A 230 -1.06 3.84 23.70
CA HIS A 230 -0.89 4.51 22.41
C HIS A 230 -2.12 5.31 21.97
N ILE A 231 -3.29 4.97 22.51
CA ILE A 231 -4.60 5.44 22.08
C ILE A 231 -5.37 5.93 23.32
N ASP A 232 -5.95 7.13 23.27
CA ASP A 232 -6.79 7.60 24.37
C ASP A 232 -8.04 6.71 24.48
N GLU A 233 -8.57 6.50 25.69
CA GLU A 233 -9.71 5.60 25.92
C GLU A 233 -10.97 6.02 25.14
N CYS A 234 -11.20 7.33 25.01
CA CYS A 234 -12.27 7.88 24.16
C CYS A 234 -12.01 7.68 22.68
N CYS A 235 -10.75 7.50 22.28
CA CYS A 235 -10.34 7.30 20.90
C CYS A 235 -10.33 5.82 20.48
N LEU A 236 -10.43 4.89 21.44
CA LEU A 236 -10.41 3.46 21.20
C LEU A 236 -11.86 2.96 20.97
N PRO A 237 -12.14 2.25 19.84
CA PRO A 237 -13.46 1.66 19.60
C PRO A 237 -13.92 0.71 20.71
N VAL A 238 -15.24 0.66 20.95
CA VAL A 238 -15.84 -0.25 21.96
C VAL A 238 -15.48 -1.71 21.67
N GLU A 239 -15.44 -2.10 20.39
CA GLU A 239 -15.10 -3.46 19.95
C GLU A 239 -13.67 -3.86 20.35
N LEU A 240 -12.80 -2.88 20.63
CA LEU A 240 -11.42 -3.09 21.09
C LEU A 240 -11.26 -2.84 22.61
N GLY A 241 -12.36 -2.78 23.34
CA GLY A 241 -12.38 -2.55 24.79
C GLY A 241 -12.23 -1.08 25.20
N GLY A 242 -12.40 -0.14 24.28
CA GLY A 242 -12.37 1.30 24.56
C GLY A 242 -13.69 1.85 25.10
N GLY A 243 -13.65 3.12 25.50
CA GLY A 243 -14.83 3.89 25.91
C GLY A 243 -15.46 4.68 24.76
N GLY A 244 -14.89 4.62 23.56
CA GLY A 244 -15.34 5.39 22.41
C GLY A 244 -16.68 4.92 21.88
N SER A 245 -17.75 5.62 22.23
CA SER A 245 -19.05 5.58 21.54
C SER A 245 -19.38 7.00 21.12
N PHE A 246 -19.42 7.31 19.82
CA PHE A 246 -19.74 8.68 19.38
C PHE A 246 -20.70 8.70 18.19
N GLU A 247 -21.93 9.14 18.47
CA GLU A 247 -22.79 9.85 17.52
C GLU A 247 -22.44 11.37 17.54
N MET A 248 -22.58 12.02 16.38
CA MET A 248 -22.14 13.38 16.03
C MET A 248 -22.67 14.52 16.94
N THR A 249 -21.87 15.58 17.12
CA THR A 249 -22.44 16.94 17.28
C THR A 249 -22.15 17.80 16.04
N SER A 250 -23.07 18.72 15.76
CA SER A 250 -23.09 19.66 14.63
C SER A 250 -21.97 20.71 14.63
N SER A 251 -20.97 20.62 15.52
CA SER A 251 -19.87 21.57 15.67
C SER A 251 -18.53 21.11 15.08
N GLY A 252 -18.44 19.90 14.53
CA GLY A 252 -17.30 19.50 13.69
C GLY A 252 -15.96 19.20 14.40
N GLU A 253 -15.95 18.93 15.70
CA GLU A 253 -14.69 18.71 16.44
C GLU A 253 -14.37 17.24 16.81
N PHE A 254 -15.31 16.30 16.63
CA PHE A 254 -15.10 14.87 16.95
C PHE A 254 -15.60 13.96 15.83
N GLU A 255 -14.75 13.00 15.41
CA GLU A 255 -14.91 12.20 14.20
C GLU A 255 -15.76 10.94 14.41
N ILE A 256 -16.52 10.60 13.37
CA ILE A 256 -17.31 9.37 13.25
C ILE A 256 -16.35 8.18 13.21
N TYR A 257 -16.48 7.25 14.15
CA TYR A 257 -15.82 5.95 14.04
C TYR A 257 -16.44 5.19 12.87
N THR A 258 -15.62 4.88 11.87
CA THR A 258 -16.03 3.90 10.86
C THR A 258 -16.21 2.55 11.55
N HIS A 259 -17.36 1.92 11.39
CA HIS A 259 -17.61 0.59 11.93
C HIS A 259 -16.55 -0.42 11.45
N ILE A 260 -15.92 -1.13 12.38
CA ILE A 260 -14.91 -2.15 12.07
C ILE A 260 -15.57 -3.28 11.28
N GLN A 261 -15.18 -3.45 10.02
CA GLN A 261 -15.71 -4.50 9.16
C GLN A 261 -15.01 -5.83 9.47
N ARG A 262 -15.80 -6.86 9.79
CA ARG A 262 -15.30 -8.23 9.87
C ARG A 262 -15.10 -8.78 8.46
N PRO A 263 -13.97 -9.45 8.18
CA PRO A 263 -13.74 -10.08 6.89
C PRO A 263 -14.81 -11.15 6.63
N LEU A 264 -15.36 -11.16 5.43
CA LEU A 264 -16.18 -12.25 4.94
C LEU A 264 -15.31 -13.50 4.70
N HIS A 265 -15.90 -14.68 4.83
CA HIS A 265 -15.26 -15.96 4.53
C HIS A 265 -16.33 -17.01 4.12
N PRO A 266 -15.98 -18.02 3.29
CA PRO A 266 -14.71 -18.16 2.57
C PRO A 266 -14.58 -17.12 1.43
N TYR A 267 -13.35 -16.86 0.97
CA TYR A 267 -13.13 -16.01 -0.20
C TYR A 267 -13.78 -16.63 -1.45
N PRO A 268 -14.45 -15.84 -2.32
CA PRO A 268 -15.17 -16.37 -3.46
C PRO A 268 -14.21 -16.95 -4.50
N LYS A 269 -14.61 -18.05 -5.13
CA LYS A 269 -13.81 -18.64 -6.20
C LYS A 269 -13.77 -17.70 -7.41
N ALA A 270 -12.58 -17.51 -7.96
CA ALA A 270 -12.41 -16.75 -9.19
C ALA A 270 -13.14 -17.43 -10.35
N ALA A 271 -13.80 -16.63 -11.19
CA ALA A 271 -14.27 -17.14 -12.47
C ALA A 271 -13.07 -17.49 -13.35
N PRO A 272 -13.01 -18.70 -13.92
CA PRO A 272 -11.90 -19.12 -14.77
C PRO A 272 -11.84 -18.21 -16.01
N LEU A 273 -10.63 -17.86 -16.41
CA LEU A 273 -10.35 -17.15 -17.66
C LEU A 273 -9.65 -18.12 -18.61
N GLU A 274 -10.39 -18.61 -19.58
CA GLU A 274 -9.84 -19.44 -20.66
C GLU A 274 -9.44 -18.53 -21.82
N VAL A 275 -8.18 -18.13 -21.81
CA VAL A 275 -7.57 -17.32 -22.88
C VAL A 275 -6.31 -18.03 -23.38
N PRO A 276 -6.09 -18.13 -24.70
CA PRO A 276 -4.86 -18.69 -25.23
C PRO A 276 -3.69 -17.78 -24.87
N LEU A 277 -2.70 -18.33 -24.17
CA LEU A 277 -1.49 -17.61 -23.75
C LEU A 277 -0.28 -18.10 -24.53
N GLU A 278 0.57 -17.17 -24.94
CA GLU A 278 1.91 -17.49 -25.42
C GLU A 278 2.83 -17.81 -24.24
N LYS A 279 3.56 -18.92 -24.31
CA LYS A 279 4.46 -19.35 -23.25
C LYS A 279 5.88 -18.87 -23.51
N LEU A 280 6.45 -18.15 -22.55
CA LEU A 280 7.85 -17.74 -22.54
C LEU A 280 8.60 -18.42 -21.39
N THR A 281 9.86 -18.77 -21.62
CA THR A 281 10.76 -19.33 -20.60
C THR A 281 11.92 -18.36 -20.38
N ILE A 282 12.04 -17.84 -19.15
CA ILE A 282 13.09 -16.90 -18.76
C ILE A 282 13.99 -17.59 -17.72
N PRO A 283 15.30 -17.77 -18.00
CA PRO A 283 16.23 -18.31 -17.01
C PRO A 283 16.33 -17.44 -15.75
N ALA A 284 16.68 -18.05 -14.62
CA ALA A 284 16.90 -17.32 -13.37
C ALA A 284 17.95 -16.21 -13.53
N GLY A 285 17.63 -15.00 -13.05
CA GLY A 285 18.49 -13.82 -13.17
C GLY A 285 18.56 -13.21 -14.57
N ALA A 286 17.85 -13.76 -15.56
CA ALA A 286 17.74 -13.18 -16.89
C ALA A 286 16.47 -12.32 -17.03
N PHE A 287 16.40 -11.55 -18.11
CA PHE A 287 15.20 -10.82 -18.52
C PHE A 287 14.91 -11.08 -19.99
N THR A 288 13.68 -10.76 -20.40
CA THR A 288 13.28 -10.75 -21.81
C THR A 288 12.62 -9.42 -22.13
N THR A 289 12.63 -9.03 -23.40
CA THR A 289 11.99 -7.81 -23.88
C THR A 289 11.11 -8.17 -25.06
N GLN A 290 9.83 -7.80 -24.97
CA GLN A 290 8.89 -7.90 -26.07
C GLN A 290 8.61 -6.50 -26.59
N GLN A 291 8.77 -6.30 -27.89
CA GLN A 291 8.59 -5.01 -28.55
C GLN A 291 7.29 -5.05 -29.35
N TYR A 292 6.48 -4.00 -29.18
CA TYR A 292 5.23 -3.82 -29.90
C TYR A 292 5.12 -2.39 -30.37
N LYS A 293 4.41 -2.18 -31.48
CA LYS A 293 4.05 -0.87 -31.98
C LYS A 293 2.56 -0.63 -31.81
N TRP A 294 2.20 0.40 -31.07
CA TRP A 294 0.82 0.75 -30.77
C TRP A 294 0.53 2.22 -31.05
N ASN A 295 -0.75 2.53 -31.28
CA ASN A 295 -1.22 3.89 -31.46
C ASN A 295 -1.77 4.42 -30.13
N ALA A 296 -1.48 5.68 -29.82
CA ALA A 296 -2.04 6.40 -28.68
C ALA A 296 -3.57 6.29 -28.65
N GLY A 297 -4.12 6.09 -27.45
CA GLY A 297 -5.55 5.94 -27.23
C GLY A 297 -6.10 4.53 -27.48
N SER A 298 -5.32 3.61 -28.08
CA SER A 298 -5.69 2.19 -28.19
C SER A 298 -5.93 1.61 -26.80
N LEU A 299 -7.01 0.83 -26.67
CA LEU A 299 -7.31 0.11 -25.43
C LEU A 299 -6.81 -1.32 -25.58
N LEU A 300 -5.79 -1.66 -24.81
CA LEU A 300 -5.22 -3.00 -24.77
C LEU A 300 -5.76 -3.73 -23.54
N GLU A 301 -5.94 -5.03 -23.67
CA GLU A 301 -6.27 -5.92 -22.56
C GLU A 301 -5.16 -6.96 -22.46
N PHE A 302 -4.52 -7.02 -21.30
CA PHE A 302 -3.45 -7.95 -21.04
C PHE A 302 -3.99 -9.14 -20.27
N TYR A 303 -3.41 -10.31 -20.56
CA TYR A 303 -3.66 -11.55 -19.85
C TYR A 303 -2.30 -12.16 -19.52
N MET A 304 -2.12 -12.55 -18.26
CA MET A 304 -0.82 -12.99 -17.79
C MET A 304 -0.95 -14.04 -16.70
N GLN A 305 -0.15 -15.09 -16.79
CA GLN A 305 0.03 -16.10 -15.77
C GLN A 305 1.50 -16.46 -15.70
N HIS A 306 2.01 -16.67 -14.50
CA HIS A 306 3.41 -16.98 -14.27
C HIS A 306 3.60 -17.86 -13.04
N ASP A 307 4.54 -18.80 -13.14
CA ASP A 307 4.79 -19.81 -12.10
C ASP A 307 5.77 -19.35 -11.03
N GLN A 308 6.47 -18.23 -11.26
CA GLN A 308 7.50 -17.67 -10.39
C GLN A 308 7.35 -16.15 -10.28
N GLU A 309 7.86 -15.59 -9.19
CA GLU A 309 7.89 -14.14 -8.97
C GLU A 309 8.79 -13.48 -10.02
N PHE A 310 8.35 -12.35 -10.58
CA PHE A 310 9.15 -11.60 -11.54
C PHE A 310 8.78 -10.12 -11.53
N THR A 311 9.62 -9.26 -12.09
CA THR A 311 9.33 -7.83 -12.21
C THR A 311 8.92 -7.49 -13.63
N LEU A 312 7.80 -6.77 -13.78
CA LEU A 312 7.27 -6.34 -15.07
C LEU A 312 7.40 -4.83 -15.21
N PHE A 313 7.97 -4.35 -16.32
CA PHE A 313 8.01 -2.94 -16.68
C PHE A 313 7.52 -2.75 -18.11
N PHE A 314 6.74 -1.69 -18.36
CA PHE A 314 6.49 -1.25 -19.74
C PHE A 314 7.19 0.08 -19.96
N PHE A 315 7.93 0.12 -21.05
CA PHE A 315 8.64 1.30 -21.49
C PHE A 315 8.14 1.74 -22.85
N HIS A 316 8.15 3.06 -23.08
CA HIS A 316 7.92 3.70 -24.36
C HIS A 316 9.25 4.26 -24.88
N ALA A 317 9.46 4.17 -26.18
CA ALA A 317 10.53 4.84 -26.92
C ALA A 317 9.94 5.36 -28.24
N ASP A 318 10.43 6.51 -28.71
CA ASP A 318 9.94 7.11 -29.97
C ASP A 318 10.39 6.30 -31.20
N ASP A 319 11.57 5.67 -31.12
CA ASP A 319 12.18 4.86 -32.17
C ASP A 319 12.47 3.43 -31.66
N ASP A 320 12.58 2.47 -32.59
CA ASP A 320 13.05 1.11 -32.27
C ASP A 320 14.53 1.15 -31.88
N THR A 321 14.78 1.25 -30.57
CA THR A 321 16.11 1.40 -29.99
C THR A 321 16.34 0.41 -28.86
N LYS A 322 17.58 -0.08 -28.78
CA LYS A 322 18.09 -0.87 -27.65
C LYS A 322 18.71 0.01 -26.57
N ASP A 323 18.81 1.32 -26.81
CA ASP A 323 19.29 2.26 -25.82
C ASP A 323 18.22 2.53 -24.76
N THR A 324 18.39 1.90 -23.60
CA THR A 324 17.47 2.02 -22.47
C THR A 324 17.40 3.42 -21.87
N THR A 325 18.34 4.32 -22.19
CA THR A 325 18.28 5.71 -21.71
C THR A 325 17.22 6.54 -22.41
N ALA A 326 16.77 6.11 -23.60
CA ALA A 326 15.68 6.71 -24.34
C ALA A 326 14.30 6.20 -23.88
N TRP A 327 14.26 5.22 -22.97
CA TRP A 327 13.04 4.56 -22.55
C TRP A 327 12.34 5.32 -21.42
N ARG A 328 11.04 5.55 -21.58
CA ARG A 328 10.18 6.14 -20.56
C ARG A 328 9.26 5.10 -19.97
N GLU A 329 9.25 4.95 -18.64
CA GLU A 329 8.30 4.06 -17.95
C GLU A 329 6.86 4.58 -18.14
N ILE A 330 6.00 3.76 -18.74
CA ILE A 330 4.59 4.09 -19.07
C ILE A 330 3.57 3.19 -18.37
N TYR A 331 4.07 2.17 -17.67
CA TYR A 331 3.31 1.31 -16.78
C TYR A 331 4.09 1.17 -15.48
N ALA A 332 3.41 1.27 -14.33
CA ALA A 332 4.05 1.24 -13.03
C ALA A 332 4.68 -0.13 -12.81
N GLY A 333 6.00 -0.20 -12.96
CA GLY A 333 6.71 -1.45 -12.84
C GLY A 333 6.79 -1.91 -11.41
N CYS A 334 6.43 -3.17 -11.17
CA CYS A 334 6.44 -3.75 -9.85
C CYS A 334 6.82 -5.24 -9.91
N GLU A 335 7.31 -5.74 -8.79
CA GLU A 335 7.40 -7.17 -8.55
C GLU A 335 5.98 -7.76 -8.54
N ARG A 336 5.82 -8.94 -9.16
CA ARG A 336 4.55 -9.64 -9.27
C ARG A 336 4.67 -11.03 -8.64
N PRO A 337 3.75 -11.41 -7.74
CA PRO A 337 3.77 -12.70 -7.10
C PRO A 337 3.22 -13.79 -8.02
N ALA A 338 3.79 -14.99 -7.95
CA ALA A 338 3.24 -16.15 -8.64
C ALA A 338 1.89 -16.54 -8.01
N LEU A 339 0.81 -16.33 -8.74
CA LEU A 339 -0.55 -16.65 -8.32
C LEU A 339 -1.22 -17.63 -9.30
N PRO A 340 -2.13 -18.49 -8.83
CA PRO A 340 -2.74 -19.51 -9.67
C PRO A 340 -3.71 -18.95 -10.72
N GLN A 341 -4.31 -17.77 -10.46
CA GLN A 341 -5.26 -17.16 -11.38
C GLN A 341 -4.55 -16.38 -12.49
N VAL A 342 -5.11 -16.45 -13.70
CA VAL A 342 -4.72 -15.54 -14.79
C VAL A 342 -5.08 -14.11 -14.39
N ASP A 343 -4.06 -13.26 -14.32
CA ASP A 343 -4.23 -11.83 -14.10
C ASP A 343 -4.66 -11.15 -15.40
N THR A 344 -5.45 -10.09 -15.28
CA THR A 344 -5.88 -9.30 -16.43
C THR A 344 -6.12 -7.86 -16.04
N TRP A 345 -5.78 -6.96 -16.95
CA TRP A 345 -6.04 -5.54 -16.82
C TRP A 345 -6.15 -4.88 -18.18
N ARG A 346 -6.91 -3.79 -18.22
CA ARG A 346 -6.97 -2.91 -19.38
C ARG A 346 -6.03 -1.74 -19.19
N TRP A 347 -5.41 -1.33 -20.29
CA TRP A 347 -4.50 -0.21 -20.29
C TRP A 347 -4.66 0.58 -21.60
N ARG A 348 -4.78 1.90 -21.46
CA ARG A 348 -4.88 2.81 -22.60
C ARG A 348 -3.49 3.32 -22.94
N VAL A 349 -3.08 3.09 -24.17
CA VAL A 349 -1.75 3.48 -24.65
C VAL A 349 -1.62 5.01 -24.60
N PRO A 350 -0.61 5.57 -23.89
CA PRO A 350 -0.50 7.02 -23.68
C PRO A 350 0.15 7.75 -24.85
N HIS A 351 1.01 7.08 -25.63
CA HIS A 351 1.85 7.67 -26.67
C HIS A 351 1.89 6.75 -27.90
N ASP A 352 2.04 7.33 -29.09
CA ASP A 352 2.34 6.56 -30.30
C ASP A 352 3.76 6.00 -30.19
N GLY A 353 3.97 4.77 -30.66
CA GLY A 353 5.29 4.12 -30.59
C GLY A 353 5.22 2.64 -30.88
#